data_AF-A0A8I1PXG2-F1
#
_entry.id   AF-A0A8I1PXG2-F1
#
_cell.length_a   1.000
_cell.length_b   1.000
_cell.length_c   1.000
_cell.angle_alpha   90.00
_cell.angle_beta   90.00
_cell.angle_gamma   90.00
#
_symmetry.space_group_name_H-M   'P 1'
#
loop_
_entity.id
_entity.type
_entity.pdbx_description
1 polymer ?
#
loop_
_entity_poly.entity_id
_entity_poly.type
_entity_poly.pdbx_seq_one_letter_code
_entity_poly.pdbx_strand_id
1 'polypeptide(L)'
;MSDLHPTDPVPGVHIAAGAADWQIFSRDDDGAATIHLSGVARPARISPEPPFSFTSTSPDGVAVSARVVSESDGGAVVPWSRTACAADLTWEIDLRVPAGGTYRIETQLHQDGGDGYTLTRGDVVRHVGVGDVYLVLGQSNAAGRARDQIEDEPRIGVHQYRADGTWGLAAHPLNDPRGAVHRGHVENHNTGHSPMLHFAKRLQRETGVPVGLVVAAFGGAPLRWWVEGGNLAPLSNNAVDMIEASGATPRAVLWYQGEADCFELTVDDYAERFGIFVTRLRERVGDPALPFFTVQLNRCTMEVEDPSAQDRAWGMLREQQRRAAHSFPGVHVVPSGDLPLYDFIHLSSAANLAVGERLADAVGAELFDGARAWRAPEPVDVRRGGDRVVELEFAPILNWINDYGLPASRCPFDVEDEDGVCRVVGWRVDGDRVTLELDRDPGPGAVAHGMWRMDHGGVIPADCTRLPFLSFFAVPIR
;
A
#
# COMPACT_ATOMS: atom_id res chain seq x y z
N MET A 1 30.83 43.27 16.23
CA MET A 1 30.21 41.93 16.32
C MET A 1 28.99 42.11 17.20
N SER A 2 27.84 42.42 16.61
CA SER A 2 26.56 42.42 17.35
C SER A 2 25.96 41.04 17.18
N ASP A 3 25.63 40.44 18.30
CA ASP A 3 25.28 39.04 18.48
C ASP A 3 23.99 38.69 17.73
N LEU A 4 24.12 37.95 16.63
CA LEU A 4 23.10 36.96 16.32
C LEU A 4 23.39 35.79 17.26
N HIS A 5 22.68 35.76 18.39
CA HIS A 5 22.62 34.56 19.20
C HIS A 5 22.16 33.38 18.31
N PRO A 6 22.60 32.13 18.56
CA PRO A 6 22.14 30.95 17.82
C PRO A 6 20.61 30.72 17.86
N THR A 7 19.87 31.56 18.59
CA THR A 7 18.45 31.47 18.87
C THR A 7 17.59 32.54 18.20
N ASP A 8 18.18 33.60 17.61
CA ASP A 8 17.39 34.63 16.93
C ASP A 8 17.08 34.21 15.48
N PRO A 9 15.80 34.11 15.09
CA PRO A 9 15.41 33.69 13.75
C PRO A 9 15.87 34.73 12.71
N VAL A 10 16.59 34.24 11.70
CA VAL A 10 17.14 35.01 10.57
C VAL A 10 16.02 35.84 9.91
N PRO A 11 16.23 37.10 9.51
CA PRO A 11 15.20 37.84 8.80
C PRO A 11 14.75 37.16 7.48
N GLY A 12 13.58 37.53 6.96
CA GLY A 12 12.97 36.92 5.75
C GLY A 12 11.61 36.26 6.01
N VAL A 13 11.15 35.46 5.06
CA VAL A 13 9.90 34.67 5.18
C VAL A 13 10.23 33.31 5.82
N HIS A 14 9.49 32.95 6.87
CA HIS A 14 9.56 31.64 7.50
C HIS A 14 8.26 30.89 7.30
N ILE A 15 8.34 29.65 6.80
CA ILE A 15 7.18 28.76 6.69
C ILE A 15 7.02 28.05 8.03
N ALA A 16 5.86 28.19 8.67
CA ALA A 16 5.57 27.55 9.95
C ALA A 16 4.74 26.27 9.78
N ALA A 17 3.87 26.22 8.77
CA ALA A 17 3.01 25.07 8.48
C ALA A 17 2.64 24.99 7.00
N GLY A 18 2.12 23.83 6.60
CA GLY A 18 1.47 23.64 5.30
C GLY A 18 2.21 22.75 4.32
N ALA A 19 3.54 22.71 4.38
CA ALA A 19 4.35 21.79 3.58
C ALA A 19 5.65 21.41 4.29
N ALA A 20 6.10 20.17 4.05
CA ALA A 20 7.39 19.66 4.49
C ALA A 20 8.19 19.11 3.30
N ASP A 21 9.52 19.04 3.47
CA ASP A 21 10.38 18.40 2.47
C ASP A 21 9.91 16.97 2.20
N TRP A 22 9.97 16.54 0.94
CA TRP A 22 9.56 15.20 0.48
C TRP A 22 8.06 14.88 0.58
N GLN A 23 7.21 15.79 1.04
CA GLN A 23 5.78 15.51 1.19
C GLN A 23 5.10 15.24 -0.15
N ILE A 24 4.24 14.22 -0.17
CA ILE A 24 3.31 13.98 -1.27
C ILE A 24 1.92 14.45 -0.85
N PHE A 25 1.40 15.44 -1.56
CA PHE A 25 0.02 15.90 -1.40
C PHE A 25 -0.90 15.06 -2.28
N SER A 26 -2.01 14.58 -1.70
CA SER A 26 -3.02 13.85 -2.46
C SER A 26 -3.66 14.78 -3.50
N ARG A 27 -3.65 14.35 -4.77
CA ARG A 27 -4.38 15.04 -5.84
C ARG A 27 -5.87 14.78 -5.73
N ASP A 28 -6.67 15.74 -6.14
CA ASP A 28 -8.10 15.59 -6.35
C ASP A 28 -8.44 15.10 -7.77
N ASP A 29 -9.73 15.05 -8.08
CA ASP A 29 -10.26 14.53 -9.34
C ASP A 29 -9.84 15.37 -10.57
N ASP A 30 -9.47 16.64 -10.39
CA ASP A 30 -8.91 17.49 -11.45
C ASP A 30 -7.40 17.26 -11.65
N GLY A 31 -6.81 16.35 -10.88
CA GLY A 31 -5.39 16.03 -10.95
C GLY A 31 -4.50 17.14 -10.38
N ALA A 32 -4.94 17.84 -9.34
CA ALA A 32 -4.16 18.88 -8.67
C ALA A 32 -4.39 18.85 -7.15
N ALA A 33 -3.59 19.60 -6.39
CA ALA A 33 -3.78 19.79 -4.96
C ALA A 33 -3.70 21.27 -4.61
N THR A 34 -4.46 21.68 -3.60
CA THR A 34 -4.32 23.01 -3.00
C THR A 34 -3.41 22.90 -1.79
N ILE A 35 -2.23 23.49 -1.86
CA ILE A 35 -1.27 23.54 -0.77
C ILE A 35 -1.48 24.88 -0.04
N HIS A 36 -2.01 24.80 1.18
CA HIS A 36 -2.14 25.93 2.08
C HIS A 36 -0.85 26.11 2.86
N LEU A 37 -0.23 27.28 2.80
CA LEU A 37 1.00 27.61 3.52
C LEU A 37 0.75 28.76 4.47
N SER A 38 1.34 28.69 5.66
CA SER A 38 1.30 29.77 6.63
C SER A 38 2.64 29.94 7.34
N GLY A 39 2.86 31.14 7.86
CA GLY A 39 4.13 31.47 8.48
C GLY A 39 4.24 32.88 9.03
N VAL A 40 5.48 33.31 9.27
CA VAL A 40 5.79 34.64 9.80
C VAL A 40 6.84 35.31 8.92
N ALA A 41 6.61 36.59 8.59
CA ALA A 41 7.58 37.43 7.91
C ALA A 41 8.41 38.23 8.93
N ARG A 42 9.70 38.38 8.68
CA ARG A 42 10.63 39.15 9.51
C ARG A 42 11.32 40.21 8.66
N PRO A 43 10.72 41.39 8.51
CA PRO A 43 11.22 42.45 7.66
C PRO A 43 12.48 43.10 8.26
N ALA A 44 13.55 43.15 7.48
CA ALA A 44 14.81 43.77 7.89
C ALA A 44 15.67 44.24 6.69
N ARG A 45 16.57 45.17 6.97
CA ARG A 45 17.69 45.56 6.08
C ARG A 45 18.96 44.84 6.49
N ILE A 46 19.83 44.57 5.52
CA ILE A 46 21.20 44.13 5.75
C ILE A 46 22.15 45.29 5.42
N SER A 47 23.23 45.44 6.18
CA SER A 47 24.27 46.41 5.83
C SER A 47 24.88 46.09 4.45
N PRO A 48 25.18 47.10 3.61
CA PRO A 48 25.68 46.87 2.26
C PRO A 48 27.14 46.35 2.23
N GLU A 49 27.90 46.57 3.31
CA GLU A 49 29.28 46.13 3.46
C GLU A 49 29.49 45.26 4.73
N PRO A 50 30.46 44.33 4.72
CA PRO A 50 30.88 43.60 5.90
C PRO A 50 31.50 44.50 6.99
N PRO A 51 31.34 44.18 8.29
CA PRO A 51 30.60 43.04 8.81
C PRO A 51 29.08 43.24 8.64
N PHE A 52 28.40 42.21 8.13
CA PHE A 52 26.96 42.28 7.89
C PHE A 52 26.20 42.47 9.20
N SER A 53 25.27 43.43 9.24
CA SER A 53 24.35 43.65 10.35
C SER A 53 22.92 43.77 9.85
N PHE A 54 21.96 43.39 10.70
CA PHE A 54 20.53 43.44 10.37
C PHE A 54 19.82 44.53 11.18
N THR A 55 18.95 45.29 10.54
CA THR A 55 18.10 46.31 11.20
C THR A 55 16.65 46.11 10.82
N SER A 56 15.77 45.98 11.81
CA SER A 56 14.33 45.81 11.58
C SER A 56 13.73 47.00 10.83
N THR A 57 12.74 46.74 9.97
CA THR A 57 12.02 47.78 9.22
C THR A 57 10.56 47.89 9.66
N SER A 58 9.84 48.87 9.09
CA SER A 58 8.40 49.02 9.36
C SER A 58 7.65 47.73 9.05
N PRO A 59 6.68 47.32 9.90
CA PRO A 59 5.77 46.23 9.58
C PRO A 59 4.73 46.60 8.51
N ASP A 60 4.57 47.89 8.21
CA ASP A 60 3.62 48.36 7.20
C ASP A 60 4.10 47.99 5.78
N GLY A 61 3.15 47.60 4.92
CA GLY A 61 3.43 47.29 3.51
C GLY A 61 4.18 45.97 3.28
N VAL A 62 4.33 45.13 4.32
CA VAL A 62 4.96 43.82 4.21
C VAL A 62 4.03 42.83 3.52
N ALA A 63 4.58 42.11 2.54
CA ALA A 63 3.88 41.08 1.81
C ALA A 63 4.80 39.90 1.52
N VAL A 64 4.22 38.72 1.33
CA VAL A 64 4.93 37.50 0.95
C VAL A 64 4.46 37.08 -0.43
N SER A 65 5.39 36.60 -1.26
CA SER A 65 5.03 35.85 -2.46
C SER A 65 5.53 34.42 -2.35
N ALA A 66 4.79 33.49 -2.92
CA ALA A 66 5.18 32.10 -3.06
C ALA A 66 5.00 31.63 -4.50
N ARG A 67 5.86 30.72 -4.94
CA ARG A 67 5.75 30.05 -6.24
C ARG A 67 6.10 28.58 -6.11
N VAL A 68 5.71 27.80 -7.12
CA VAL A 68 6.11 26.40 -7.25
C VAL A 68 6.89 26.24 -8.55
N VAL A 69 8.05 25.59 -8.46
CA VAL A 69 8.90 25.34 -9.62
C VAL A 69 9.27 23.87 -9.70
N SER A 70 9.42 23.39 -10.92
CA SER A 70 9.95 22.07 -11.24
C SER A 70 11.41 21.98 -10.79
N GLU A 71 11.76 20.93 -10.05
CA GLU A 71 13.16 20.72 -9.64
C GLU A 71 14.03 20.19 -10.77
N SER A 72 13.43 19.55 -11.78
CA SER A 72 14.17 18.91 -12.87
C SER A 72 14.77 19.92 -13.87
N ASP A 73 14.06 21.02 -14.12
CA ASP A 73 14.43 22.01 -15.14
C ASP A 73 14.32 23.47 -14.67
N GLY A 74 13.80 23.71 -13.45
CA GLY A 74 13.58 25.05 -12.91
C GLY A 74 12.38 25.78 -13.52
N GLY A 75 11.56 25.10 -14.32
CA GLY A 75 10.36 25.67 -14.94
C GLY A 75 9.33 26.11 -13.90
N ALA A 76 8.66 27.24 -14.14
CA ALA A 76 7.58 27.71 -13.27
C ALA A 76 6.33 26.83 -13.45
N VAL A 77 5.86 26.22 -12.37
CA VAL A 77 4.64 25.39 -12.32
C VAL A 77 3.47 26.23 -11.84
N VAL A 78 3.66 26.93 -10.72
CA VAL A 78 2.77 27.99 -10.24
C VAL A 78 3.58 29.28 -10.22
N PRO A 79 3.15 30.35 -10.91
CA PRO A 79 3.86 31.62 -10.90
C PRO A 79 3.84 32.25 -9.50
N TRP A 80 4.58 33.34 -9.32
CA TRP A 80 4.56 34.10 -8.06
C TRP A 80 3.15 34.59 -7.74
N SER A 81 2.57 34.06 -6.67
CA SER A 81 1.33 34.51 -6.06
C SER A 81 1.67 35.32 -4.82
N ARG A 82 1.01 36.46 -4.62
CA ARG A 82 1.32 37.42 -3.55
C ARG A 82 0.18 37.50 -2.53
N THR A 83 0.54 37.57 -1.25
CA THR A 83 -0.36 37.80 -0.12
C THR A 83 0.17 38.93 0.77
N ALA A 84 -0.71 39.72 1.38
CA ALA A 84 -0.32 40.72 2.37
C ALA A 84 -0.15 40.06 3.74
N CYS A 85 0.80 40.54 4.54
CA CYS A 85 0.93 40.12 5.93
C CYS A 85 -0.13 40.79 6.81
N ALA A 86 -0.56 40.10 7.86
CA ALA A 86 -1.34 40.69 8.94
C ALA A 86 -0.49 41.65 9.77
N ALA A 87 -1.13 42.38 10.69
CA ALA A 87 -0.46 43.38 11.54
C ALA A 87 0.62 42.78 12.46
N ASP A 88 0.52 41.50 12.79
CA ASP A 88 1.51 40.74 13.56
C ASP A 88 2.56 40.03 12.68
N LEU A 89 2.59 40.35 11.39
CA LEU A 89 3.47 39.79 10.37
C LEU A 89 3.25 38.30 10.06
N THR A 90 2.13 37.73 10.48
CA THR A 90 1.68 36.42 9.99
C THR A 90 1.19 36.53 8.55
N TRP A 91 1.30 35.42 7.82
CA TRP A 91 0.83 35.34 6.43
C TRP A 91 0.27 33.96 6.14
N GLU A 92 -0.66 33.92 5.18
CA GLU A 92 -1.27 32.71 4.63
C GLU A 92 -1.41 32.84 3.11
N ILE A 93 -1.20 31.74 2.38
CA ILE A 93 -1.35 31.68 0.92
C ILE A 93 -1.73 30.27 0.46
N ASP A 94 -2.64 30.19 -0.49
CA ASP A 94 -3.02 28.95 -1.16
C ASP A 94 -2.37 28.86 -2.54
N LEU A 95 -1.75 27.72 -2.83
CA LEU A 95 -1.16 27.41 -4.13
C LEU A 95 -1.88 26.21 -4.74
N ARG A 96 -2.49 26.41 -5.90
CA ARG A 96 -3.08 25.31 -6.68
C ARG A 96 -2.01 24.68 -7.57
N VAL A 97 -1.59 23.47 -7.24
CA VAL A 97 -0.44 22.79 -7.85
C VAL A 97 -0.90 21.56 -8.63
N PRO A 98 -0.58 21.43 -9.93
CA PRO A 98 -0.94 20.25 -10.72
C PRO A 98 -0.15 19.01 -10.30
N ALA A 99 -0.72 17.83 -10.53
CA ALA A 99 -0.07 16.54 -10.32
C ALA A 99 1.28 16.48 -11.04
N GLY A 100 2.26 15.86 -10.38
CA GLY A 100 3.63 15.79 -10.83
C GLY A 100 4.61 16.20 -9.73
N GLY A 101 5.87 16.30 -10.12
CA GLY A 101 6.99 16.57 -9.23
C GLY A 101 8.24 15.78 -9.64
N THR A 102 9.35 15.93 -8.93
CA THR A 102 9.43 16.73 -7.70
C THR A 102 9.46 18.24 -7.96
N TYR A 103 8.81 18.97 -7.07
CA TYR A 103 8.71 20.41 -7.06
C TYR A 103 9.44 20.99 -5.84
N ARG A 104 9.84 22.25 -5.95
CA ARG A 104 10.17 23.07 -4.78
C ARG A 104 9.24 24.27 -4.69
N ILE A 105 8.86 24.58 -3.46
CA ILE A 105 8.11 25.77 -3.10
C ILE A 105 9.11 26.82 -2.67
N GLU A 106 9.09 27.98 -3.31
CA GLU A 106 9.96 29.10 -2.98
C GLU A 106 9.13 30.26 -2.44
N THR A 107 9.58 30.89 -1.36
CA THR A 107 8.95 32.11 -0.82
C THR A 107 9.88 33.32 -0.95
N GLN A 108 9.28 34.50 -1.03
CA GLN A 108 9.97 35.78 -1.17
C GLN A 108 9.30 36.84 -0.29
N LEU A 109 10.12 37.64 0.39
CA LEU A 109 9.66 38.80 1.16
C LEU A 109 9.59 40.05 0.29
N HIS A 110 8.50 40.80 0.41
CA HIS A 110 8.34 42.16 -0.11
C HIS A 110 8.14 43.13 1.06
N GLN A 111 8.87 44.23 1.04
CA GLN A 111 8.77 45.30 2.03
C GLN A 111 9.13 46.65 1.43
N ASP A 112 8.57 47.71 1.99
CA ASP A 112 8.79 49.07 1.51
C ASP A 112 10.19 49.60 1.88
N GLY A 113 10.73 50.47 1.01
CA GLY A 113 12.02 51.12 1.21
C GLY A 113 13.23 50.26 0.86
N GLY A 114 13.06 49.24 0.00
CA GLY A 114 14.16 48.41 -0.50
C GLY A 114 15.31 49.23 -1.09
N ASP A 115 16.53 48.94 -0.68
CA ASP A 115 17.77 49.65 -1.04
C ASP A 115 18.63 48.90 -2.09
N GLY A 116 18.07 47.84 -2.70
CA GLY A 116 18.78 46.96 -3.64
C GLY A 116 19.68 45.90 -2.97
N TYR A 117 19.96 46.03 -1.67
CA TYR A 117 20.66 45.04 -0.83
C TYR A 117 19.72 44.33 0.13
N THR A 118 18.53 44.89 0.32
CA THR A 118 17.49 44.46 1.25
C THR A 118 17.16 42.96 1.11
N LEU A 119 17.10 42.26 2.24
CA LEU A 119 16.89 40.81 2.29
C LEU A 119 15.48 40.44 1.82
N THR A 120 15.36 39.86 0.63
CA THR A 120 14.10 39.30 0.10
C THR A 120 14.00 37.79 0.27
N ARG A 121 14.86 37.20 1.10
CA ARG A 121 14.93 35.75 1.34
C ARG A 121 13.58 35.23 1.88
N GLY A 122 13.18 34.07 1.40
CA GLY A 122 12.23 33.22 2.10
C GLY A 122 12.73 31.78 2.21
N ASP A 123 12.05 30.99 3.02
CA ASP A 123 12.27 29.56 3.10
C ASP A 123 11.89 28.85 1.79
N VAL A 124 12.48 27.67 1.60
CA VAL A 124 12.27 26.79 0.45
C VAL A 124 11.95 25.40 0.96
N VAL A 125 10.85 24.82 0.48
CA VAL A 125 10.48 23.42 0.72
C VAL A 125 10.78 22.63 -0.54
N ARG A 126 11.45 21.49 -0.42
CA ARG A 126 12.02 20.71 -1.54
C ARG A 126 11.39 19.34 -1.68
N HIS A 127 11.55 18.76 -2.86
CA HIS A 127 11.14 17.39 -3.16
C HIS A 127 9.64 17.13 -2.94
N VAL A 128 8.80 18.15 -3.08
CA VAL A 128 7.34 18.02 -2.92
C VAL A 128 6.76 17.35 -4.16
N GLY A 129 5.76 16.49 -3.99
CA GLY A 129 4.98 15.95 -5.10
C GLY A 129 3.49 16.17 -4.90
N VAL A 130 2.75 16.27 -5.99
CA VAL A 130 1.28 16.16 -5.99
C VAL A 130 0.94 14.87 -6.70
N GLY A 131 0.33 13.92 -5.99
CA GLY A 131 0.11 12.58 -6.51
C GLY A 131 -0.78 11.71 -5.66
N ASP A 132 -0.52 10.40 -5.66
CA ASP A 132 -1.38 9.41 -5.01
C ASP A 132 -0.68 8.83 -3.77
N VAL A 133 -1.39 8.79 -2.64
CA VAL A 133 -0.88 8.22 -1.39
C VAL A 133 -1.58 6.90 -1.07
N TYR A 134 -0.84 5.86 -0.71
CA TYR A 134 -1.37 4.53 -0.40
C TYR A 134 -1.14 4.18 1.07
N LEU A 135 -2.21 3.71 1.72
CA LEU A 135 -2.16 3.24 3.11
C LEU A 135 -1.90 1.73 3.12
N VAL A 136 -0.78 1.31 3.68
CA VAL A 136 -0.36 -0.09 3.73
C VAL A 136 -0.61 -0.67 5.12
N LEU A 137 -1.46 -1.68 5.19
CA LEU A 137 -1.93 -2.32 6.41
C LEU A 137 -1.75 -3.85 6.34
N GLY A 138 -1.88 -4.48 7.50
CA GLY A 138 -1.76 -5.93 7.65
C GLY A 138 -0.58 -6.32 8.53
N GLN A 139 0.11 -7.42 8.22
CA GLN A 139 1.12 -7.98 9.11
C GLN A 139 2.54 -8.01 8.51
N SER A 140 3.38 -8.96 8.93
CA SER A 140 4.79 -9.03 8.60
C SER A 140 5.09 -9.09 7.09
N ASN A 141 4.25 -9.73 6.28
CA ASN A 141 4.40 -9.75 4.81
C ASN A 141 4.04 -8.39 4.17
N ALA A 142 3.14 -7.60 4.74
CA ALA A 142 2.91 -6.21 4.33
C ALA A 142 4.08 -5.30 4.74
N ALA A 143 4.50 -5.42 6.00
CA ALA A 143 5.60 -4.65 6.60
C ALA A 143 6.95 -4.90 5.91
N GLY A 144 7.19 -6.13 5.45
CA GLY A 144 8.42 -6.58 4.83
C GLY A 144 9.35 -7.28 5.81
N ARG A 145 9.69 -8.54 5.51
CA ARG A 145 10.53 -9.38 6.38
C ARG A 145 11.76 -9.97 5.69
N ALA A 146 11.74 -10.03 4.37
CA ALA A 146 12.74 -10.74 3.60
C ALA A 146 14.11 -10.06 3.71
N ARG A 147 15.18 -10.88 3.74
CA ARG A 147 16.57 -10.39 3.85
C ARG A 147 17.53 -11.05 2.87
N ASP A 148 17.00 -11.88 1.97
CA ASP A 148 17.71 -12.37 0.81
C ASP A 148 18.06 -11.21 -0.15
N GLN A 149 19.11 -11.39 -0.94
CA GLN A 149 19.69 -10.32 -1.74
C GLN A 149 18.90 -10.09 -3.03
N ILE A 150 18.45 -8.86 -3.26
CA ILE A 150 17.87 -8.41 -4.52
C ILE A 150 18.13 -6.92 -4.76
N GLU A 151 18.12 -6.49 -6.01
CA GLU A 151 18.20 -5.07 -6.37
C GLU A 151 16.80 -4.45 -6.38
N ASP A 152 16.54 -3.52 -5.46
CA ASP A 152 15.29 -2.78 -5.38
C ASP A 152 15.53 -1.34 -4.88
N GLU A 153 16.35 -0.58 -5.60
CA GLU A 153 16.81 0.75 -5.19
C GLU A 153 15.68 1.80 -5.01
N PRO A 154 15.86 2.80 -4.12
CA PRO A 154 14.94 3.93 -3.98
C PRO A 154 14.75 4.72 -5.28
N ARG A 155 13.63 5.44 -5.41
CA ARG A 155 13.35 6.28 -6.59
C ARG A 155 12.75 7.63 -6.23
N ILE A 156 13.27 8.70 -6.83
CA ILE A 156 12.72 10.05 -6.74
C ILE A 156 11.25 10.09 -7.19
N GLY A 157 10.40 10.73 -6.38
CA GLY A 157 8.95 10.76 -6.56
C GLY A 157 8.22 9.51 -6.05
N VAL A 158 8.93 8.57 -5.41
CA VAL A 158 8.34 7.56 -4.51
C VAL A 158 8.78 7.86 -3.09
N HIS A 159 7.89 8.43 -2.29
CA HIS A 159 8.18 8.91 -0.95
C HIS A 159 7.37 8.15 0.09
N GLN A 160 7.76 8.30 1.35
CA GLN A 160 7.13 7.64 2.47
C GLN A 160 6.96 8.63 3.62
N TYR A 161 5.79 8.59 4.26
CA TYR A 161 5.62 9.13 5.60
C TYR A 161 6.02 8.05 6.61
N ARG A 162 7.03 8.33 7.41
CA ARG A 162 7.66 7.36 8.32
C ARG A 162 7.04 7.41 9.70
N ALA A 163 7.29 6.36 10.49
CA ALA A 163 6.82 6.26 11.86
C ALA A 163 7.36 7.41 12.76
N ASP A 164 8.48 8.04 12.40
CA ASP A 164 9.05 9.19 13.11
C ASP A 164 8.32 10.53 12.88
N GLY A 165 7.26 10.50 12.07
CA GLY A 165 6.43 11.67 11.78
C GLY A 165 6.96 12.54 10.64
N THR A 166 7.93 12.05 9.86
CA THR A 166 8.53 12.80 8.75
C THR A 166 8.31 12.14 7.40
N TRP A 167 8.20 12.98 6.37
CA TRP A 167 8.26 12.54 4.97
C TRP A 167 9.72 12.36 4.53
N GLY A 168 9.95 11.42 3.61
CA GLY A 168 11.22 11.31 2.91
C GLY A 168 11.20 10.31 1.77
N LEU A 169 12.33 10.15 1.09
CA LEU A 169 12.49 9.14 0.04
C LEU A 169 12.18 7.73 0.56
N ALA A 170 11.30 7.00 -0.12
CA ALA A 170 10.96 5.63 0.27
C ALA A 170 12.15 4.70 -0.01
N ALA A 171 12.55 3.91 0.97
CA ALA A 171 13.64 2.96 0.89
C ALA A 171 13.39 1.81 1.87
N HIS A 172 13.84 0.59 1.52
CA HIS A 172 13.79 -0.50 2.48
C HIS A 172 14.72 -0.23 3.68
N PRO A 173 14.34 -0.66 4.90
CA PRO A 173 13.03 -1.21 5.24
C PRO A 173 11.98 -0.10 5.39
N LEU A 174 10.77 -0.35 4.86
CA LEU A 174 9.68 0.64 4.94
C LEU A 174 9.05 0.70 6.33
N ASN A 175 9.00 -0.40 7.08
CA ASN A 175 8.35 -0.44 8.39
C ASN A 175 9.37 -0.30 9.55
N ASP A 176 10.24 0.72 9.51
CA ASP A 176 11.26 0.97 10.55
C ASP A 176 10.63 1.70 11.76
N PRO A 177 10.65 1.14 12.99
CA PRO A 177 10.11 1.78 14.18
C PRO A 177 11.04 2.85 14.78
N ARG A 178 12.21 3.11 14.20
CA ARG A 178 13.16 4.10 14.72
C ARG A 178 12.52 5.47 14.88
N GLY A 179 12.55 6.00 16.10
CA GLY A 179 12.02 7.34 16.39
C GLY A 179 10.49 7.43 16.33
N ALA A 180 9.78 6.29 16.33
CA ALA A 180 8.35 6.24 16.17
C ALA A 180 7.61 7.16 17.17
N VAL A 181 6.82 8.08 16.63
CA VAL A 181 5.93 8.97 17.39
C VAL A 181 4.50 8.41 17.48
N HIS A 182 4.18 7.42 16.63
CA HIS A 182 2.91 6.73 16.57
C HIS A 182 2.94 5.43 17.41
N ARG A 183 2.04 5.32 18.39
CA ARG A 183 2.11 4.30 19.46
C ARG A 183 1.84 2.86 19.01
N GLY A 184 1.14 2.67 17.91
CA GLY A 184 0.84 1.35 17.34
C GLY A 184 1.97 0.79 16.47
N HIS A 185 3.09 1.52 16.32
CA HIS A 185 4.15 1.20 15.37
C HIS A 185 5.45 0.77 16.08
N VAL A 186 5.37 -0.27 16.93
CA VAL A 186 6.49 -0.82 17.71
C VAL A 186 6.79 -2.26 17.32
N GLU A 187 7.38 -2.44 16.15
CA GLU A 187 7.86 -3.74 15.70
C GLU A 187 8.95 -4.26 16.64
N ASN A 188 8.83 -5.52 17.07
CA ASN A 188 9.83 -6.18 17.93
C ASN A 188 11.01 -6.75 17.13
N HIS A 189 11.08 -6.47 15.82
CA HIS A 189 12.16 -6.92 14.96
C HIS A 189 12.47 -5.91 13.85
N ASN A 190 13.73 -5.88 13.41
CA ASN A 190 14.11 -5.13 12.22
C ASN A 190 13.41 -5.73 10.99
N THR A 191 12.62 -4.91 10.32
CA THR A 191 11.96 -5.21 9.05
C THR A 191 12.97 -5.26 7.90
N GLY A 192 12.55 -5.82 6.77
CA GLY A 192 13.40 -6.10 5.61
C GLY A 192 12.76 -5.59 4.32
N HIS A 193 12.98 -6.33 3.24
CA HIS A 193 12.36 -6.04 1.95
C HIS A 193 10.83 -6.23 2.02
N SER A 194 10.09 -5.27 1.48
CA SER A 194 8.63 -5.22 1.41
C SER A 194 8.16 -5.19 -0.05
N PRO A 195 6.96 -5.70 -0.40
CA PRO A 195 6.42 -5.58 -1.76
C PRO A 195 6.07 -4.13 -2.15
N MET A 196 5.94 -3.23 -1.16
CA MET A 196 5.30 -1.92 -1.37
C MET A 196 6.19 -0.90 -2.07
N LEU A 197 7.52 -1.01 -1.95
CA LEU A 197 8.44 -0.12 -2.66
C LEU A 197 8.37 -0.36 -4.17
N HIS A 198 8.41 -1.63 -4.59
CA HIS A 198 8.31 -1.98 -6.00
C HIS A 198 6.93 -1.69 -6.59
N PHE A 199 5.86 -1.94 -5.82
CA PHE A 199 4.51 -1.49 -6.15
C PHE A 199 4.48 0.00 -6.52
N ALA A 200 4.97 0.86 -5.62
CA ALA A 200 4.93 2.30 -5.80
C ALA A 200 5.81 2.76 -6.96
N LYS A 201 6.99 2.15 -7.14
CA LYS A 201 7.86 2.40 -8.29
C LYS A 201 7.23 1.98 -9.61
N ARG A 202 6.49 0.88 -9.67
CA ARG A 202 5.81 0.47 -10.90
C ARG A 202 4.69 1.44 -11.22
N LEU A 203 3.85 1.75 -10.24
CA LEU A 203 2.73 2.66 -10.43
C LEU A 203 3.17 4.05 -10.85
N GLN A 204 4.19 4.62 -10.19
CA GLN A 204 4.76 5.93 -10.57
C GLN A 204 5.27 5.94 -12.02
N ARG A 205 5.88 4.84 -12.48
CA ARG A 205 6.35 4.69 -13.88
C ARG A 205 5.19 4.67 -14.88
N GLU A 206 4.07 4.10 -14.50
CA GLU A 206 2.91 3.91 -15.37
C GLU A 206 2.02 5.14 -15.42
N THR A 207 1.80 5.80 -14.29
CA THR A 207 0.95 6.98 -14.20
C THR A 207 1.71 8.27 -14.47
N GLY A 208 3.03 8.28 -14.29
CA GLY A 208 3.87 9.49 -14.35
C GLY A 208 3.67 10.41 -13.14
N VAL A 209 2.95 9.97 -12.11
CA VAL A 209 2.57 10.78 -10.94
C VAL A 209 3.32 10.29 -9.71
N PRO A 210 3.80 11.19 -8.83
CA PRO A 210 4.43 10.80 -7.57
C PRO A 210 3.56 9.89 -6.70
N VAL A 211 4.20 8.98 -5.98
CA VAL A 211 3.52 8.02 -5.10
C VAL A 211 4.03 8.18 -3.66
N GLY A 212 3.10 8.36 -2.73
CA GLY A 212 3.37 8.35 -1.30
C GLY A 212 2.96 7.02 -0.66
N LEU A 213 3.74 6.55 0.31
CA LEU A 213 3.42 5.38 1.13
C LEU A 213 3.26 5.79 2.60
N VAL A 214 2.17 5.35 3.22
CA VAL A 214 1.99 5.36 4.68
C VAL A 214 1.90 3.91 5.12
N VAL A 215 2.96 3.39 5.72
CA VAL A 215 3.02 1.99 6.17
C VAL A 215 2.70 1.94 7.65
N ALA A 216 1.63 1.21 8.00
CA ALA A 216 1.17 1.03 9.38
C ALA A 216 0.90 -0.46 9.69
N ALA A 217 1.59 -1.37 8.99
CA ALA A 217 1.48 -2.80 9.21
C ALA A 217 2.18 -3.24 10.52
N PHE A 218 1.70 -4.34 11.12
CA PHE A 218 2.20 -4.84 12.39
C PHE A 218 2.39 -6.37 12.37
N GLY A 219 3.63 -6.82 12.49
CA GLY A 219 4.01 -8.23 12.49
C GLY A 219 3.26 -9.08 13.51
N GLY A 220 2.67 -10.19 13.05
CA GLY A 220 1.93 -11.13 13.90
C GLY A 220 0.56 -10.66 14.37
N ALA A 221 0.05 -9.53 13.86
CA ALA A 221 -1.27 -9.04 14.22
C ALA A 221 -2.39 -9.88 13.58
N PRO A 222 -3.25 -10.55 14.37
CA PRO A 222 -4.50 -11.12 13.88
C PRO A 222 -5.53 -10.03 13.59
N LEU A 223 -6.56 -10.35 12.80
CA LEU A 223 -7.58 -9.38 12.39
C LEU A 223 -8.28 -8.69 13.58
N ARG A 224 -8.42 -9.37 14.73
CA ARG A 224 -9.04 -8.76 15.93
C ARG A 224 -8.27 -7.56 16.50
N TRP A 225 -7.00 -7.35 16.14
CA TRP A 225 -6.22 -6.17 16.53
C TRP A 225 -6.49 -4.95 15.64
N TRP A 226 -7.18 -5.18 14.51
CA TRP A 226 -7.64 -4.17 13.57
C TRP A 226 -9.12 -3.82 13.78
N VAL A 227 -9.93 -4.80 14.21
CA VAL A 227 -11.34 -4.63 14.51
C VAL A 227 -11.75 -5.40 15.75
N GLU A 228 -12.44 -4.73 16.69
CA GLU A 228 -12.93 -5.34 17.92
C GLU A 228 -14.34 -4.83 18.24
N GLY A 229 -15.27 -5.75 18.52
CA GLY A 229 -16.63 -5.40 18.95
C GLY A 229 -17.36 -4.45 17.98
N GLY A 230 -17.09 -4.54 16.68
CA GLY A 230 -17.68 -3.66 15.67
C GLY A 230 -17.01 -2.29 15.51
N ASN A 231 -15.92 -1.99 16.23
CA ASN A 231 -15.17 -0.75 16.17
C ASN A 231 -13.74 -0.97 15.65
N LEU A 232 -13.08 0.13 15.23
CA LEU A 232 -11.65 0.11 14.96
C LEU A 232 -10.87 -0.18 16.26
N ALA A 233 -9.98 -1.16 16.19
CA ALA A 233 -9.08 -1.52 17.27
C ALA A 233 -7.78 -0.67 17.20
N PRO A 234 -6.85 -0.78 18.16
CA PRO A 234 -5.72 0.13 18.28
C PRO A 234 -4.84 0.27 17.02
N LEU A 235 -4.64 -0.80 16.24
CA LEU A 235 -3.82 -0.71 15.02
C LEU A 235 -4.50 0.11 13.92
N SER A 236 -5.82 -0.02 13.77
CA SER A 236 -6.59 0.77 12.81
C SER A 236 -6.64 2.24 13.21
N ASN A 237 -6.77 2.54 14.51
CA ASN A 237 -6.68 3.92 14.99
C ASN A 237 -5.29 4.51 14.73
N ASN A 238 -4.22 3.73 14.95
CA ASN A 238 -2.87 4.17 14.63
C ASN A 238 -2.68 4.45 13.13
N ALA A 239 -3.22 3.60 12.25
CA ALA A 239 -3.18 3.81 10.80
C ALA A 239 -3.89 5.11 10.39
N VAL A 240 -5.05 5.39 11.00
CA VAL A 240 -5.81 6.63 10.82
C VAL A 240 -5.00 7.84 11.31
N ASP A 241 -4.41 7.76 12.51
CA ASP A 241 -3.57 8.84 13.05
C ASP A 241 -2.36 9.13 12.14
N MET A 242 -1.76 8.09 11.54
CA MET A 242 -0.63 8.24 10.62
C MET A 242 -1.04 8.89 9.30
N ILE A 243 -2.17 8.49 8.69
CA ILE A 243 -2.63 9.10 7.43
C ILE A 243 -3.06 10.56 7.66
N GLU A 244 -3.76 10.85 8.77
CA GLU A 244 -4.12 12.22 9.17
C GLU A 244 -2.87 13.08 9.41
N ALA A 245 -1.88 12.59 10.16
CA ALA A 245 -0.64 13.32 10.44
C ALA A 245 0.23 13.54 9.19
N SER A 246 0.16 12.63 8.21
CA SER A 246 0.84 12.81 6.93
C SER A 246 0.29 13.95 6.08
N GLY A 247 -0.93 14.43 6.40
CA GLY A 247 -1.65 15.47 5.65
C GLY A 247 -2.21 14.98 4.31
N ALA A 248 -2.33 13.67 4.12
CA ALA A 248 -2.78 13.04 2.88
C ALA A 248 -4.13 12.34 3.04
N THR A 249 -4.82 12.17 1.92
CA THR A 249 -5.99 11.29 1.78
C THR A 249 -5.56 10.04 0.99
N PRO A 250 -5.84 8.82 1.47
CA PRO A 250 -5.39 7.62 0.80
C PRO A 250 -6.20 7.40 -0.48
N ARG A 251 -5.51 7.05 -1.58
CA ARG A 251 -6.11 6.65 -2.86
C ARG A 251 -6.66 5.23 -2.82
N ALA A 252 -5.99 4.36 -2.05
CA ALA A 252 -6.42 2.99 -1.77
C ALA A 252 -5.70 2.44 -0.53
N VAL A 253 -6.23 1.35 0.00
CA VAL A 253 -5.59 0.53 1.03
C VAL A 253 -4.95 -0.70 0.40
N LEU A 254 -3.72 -0.99 0.77
CA LEU A 254 -3.04 -2.25 0.46
C LEU A 254 -3.05 -3.12 1.72
N TRP A 255 -3.61 -4.32 1.64
CA TRP A 255 -3.81 -5.21 2.78
C TRP A 255 -3.18 -6.58 2.57
N TYR A 256 -2.29 -6.98 3.47
CA TYR A 256 -1.77 -8.34 3.49
C TYR A 256 -1.71 -8.87 4.92
N GLN A 257 -2.71 -9.68 5.28
CA GLN A 257 -2.88 -10.25 6.61
C GLN A 257 -3.68 -11.54 6.55
N GLY A 258 -3.43 -12.40 7.53
CA GLY A 258 -4.30 -13.53 7.84
C GLY A 258 -3.59 -14.66 8.55
N GLU A 259 -2.27 -14.75 8.44
CA GLU A 259 -1.52 -15.91 8.93
C GLU A 259 -1.68 -16.10 10.44
N ALA A 260 -1.80 -15.01 11.22
CA ALA A 260 -2.05 -15.09 12.65
C ALA A 260 -3.43 -15.69 12.97
N ASP A 261 -4.47 -15.35 12.21
CA ASP A 261 -5.81 -15.93 12.39
C ASP A 261 -5.81 -17.45 12.07
N CYS A 262 -4.96 -17.92 11.14
CA CYS A 262 -4.74 -19.36 10.93
C CYS A 262 -4.17 -20.03 12.18
N PHE A 263 -3.07 -19.51 12.75
CA PHE A 263 -2.45 -20.10 13.94
C PHE A 263 -3.36 -20.10 15.17
N GLU A 264 -4.25 -19.13 15.27
CA GLU A 264 -5.23 -19.05 16.36
C GLU A 264 -6.52 -19.83 16.08
N LEU A 265 -6.65 -20.42 14.89
CA LEU A 265 -7.84 -21.12 14.44
C LEU A 265 -9.11 -20.24 14.50
N THR A 266 -8.95 -18.95 14.20
CA THR A 266 -10.04 -17.95 14.19
C THR A 266 -10.38 -17.55 12.76
N VAL A 267 -10.67 -18.53 11.89
CA VAL A 267 -10.80 -18.29 10.44
C VAL A 267 -12.24 -18.31 9.93
N ASP A 268 -13.19 -18.88 10.69
CA ASP A 268 -14.56 -19.15 10.26
C ASP A 268 -15.33 -17.90 9.77
N ASP A 269 -15.15 -16.79 10.48
CA ASP A 269 -15.86 -15.53 10.29
C ASP A 269 -14.96 -14.41 9.74
N TYR A 270 -13.78 -14.77 9.19
CA TYR A 270 -12.78 -13.78 8.77
C TYR A 270 -13.34 -12.75 7.78
N ALA A 271 -14.08 -13.17 6.75
CA ALA A 271 -14.64 -12.24 5.77
C ALA A 271 -15.63 -11.27 6.41
N GLU A 272 -16.46 -11.71 7.37
CA GLU A 272 -17.41 -10.85 8.07
C GLU A 272 -16.68 -9.79 8.89
N ARG A 273 -15.72 -10.21 9.73
CA ARG A 273 -14.88 -9.28 10.52
C ARG A 273 -14.10 -8.33 9.62
N PHE A 274 -13.59 -8.81 8.49
CA PHE A 274 -12.86 -7.98 7.53
C PHE A 274 -13.79 -6.95 6.88
N GLY A 275 -15.03 -7.31 6.54
CA GLY A 275 -16.04 -6.38 6.04
C GLY A 275 -16.40 -5.28 7.04
N ILE A 276 -16.48 -5.61 8.34
CA ILE A 276 -16.63 -4.62 9.41
C ILE A 276 -15.43 -3.68 9.43
N PHE A 277 -14.22 -4.22 9.40
CA PHE A 277 -12.99 -3.42 9.34
C PHE A 277 -12.98 -2.46 8.13
N VAL A 278 -13.25 -2.95 6.93
CA VAL A 278 -13.33 -2.15 5.69
C VAL A 278 -14.34 -1.01 5.85
N THR A 279 -15.54 -1.31 6.35
CA THR A 279 -16.61 -0.32 6.55
C THR A 279 -16.18 0.76 7.53
N ARG A 280 -15.62 0.38 8.67
CA ARG A 280 -15.19 1.33 9.71
C ARG A 280 -14.01 2.18 9.29
N LEU A 281 -13.06 1.61 8.55
CA LEU A 281 -11.93 2.38 8.05
C LEU A 281 -12.42 3.43 7.04
N ARG A 282 -13.29 3.04 6.10
CA ARG A 282 -13.95 3.96 5.15
C ARG A 282 -14.68 5.11 5.83
N GLU A 283 -15.47 4.81 6.85
CA GLU A 283 -16.16 5.82 7.66
C GLU A 283 -15.16 6.79 8.32
N ARG A 284 -14.06 6.25 8.86
CA ARG A 284 -13.11 7.05 9.62
C ARG A 284 -12.26 7.96 8.74
N VAL A 285 -11.86 7.49 7.55
CA VAL A 285 -11.11 8.29 6.57
C VAL A 285 -12.00 9.17 5.70
N GLY A 286 -13.33 9.05 5.81
CA GLY A 286 -14.29 9.88 5.10
C GLY A 286 -14.52 9.51 3.63
N ASP A 287 -14.13 8.30 3.22
CA ASP A 287 -14.31 7.81 1.85
C ASP A 287 -15.06 6.47 1.85
N PRO A 288 -16.38 6.46 1.56
CA PRO A 288 -17.19 5.24 1.53
C PRO A 288 -16.86 4.31 0.35
N ALA A 289 -16.13 4.79 -0.66
CA ALA A 289 -15.75 4.04 -1.84
C ALA A 289 -14.28 3.61 -1.83
N LEU A 290 -13.52 3.92 -0.77
CA LEU A 290 -12.07 3.67 -0.69
C LEU A 290 -11.74 2.22 -1.11
N PRO A 291 -10.97 2.01 -2.19
CA PRO A 291 -10.62 0.69 -2.69
C PRO A 291 -9.64 -0.03 -1.77
N PHE A 292 -9.79 -1.35 -1.66
CA PHE A 292 -8.89 -2.25 -0.95
C PHE A 292 -8.30 -3.26 -1.92
N PHE A 293 -6.97 -3.34 -1.96
CA PHE A 293 -6.25 -4.37 -2.71
C PHE A 293 -5.59 -5.30 -1.71
N THR A 294 -6.11 -6.52 -1.65
CA THR A 294 -5.71 -7.56 -0.69
C THR A 294 -4.81 -8.60 -1.35
N VAL A 295 -3.98 -9.27 -0.57
CA VAL A 295 -3.17 -10.42 -1.03
C VAL A 295 -3.69 -11.69 -0.38
N GLN A 296 -4.08 -12.69 -1.19
CA GLN A 296 -4.45 -14.00 -0.68
C GLN A 296 -3.20 -14.70 -0.13
N LEU A 297 -3.30 -15.34 1.04
CA LEU A 297 -2.14 -15.90 1.74
C LEU A 297 -1.34 -16.89 0.90
N ASN A 298 -0.01 -16.80 1.02
CA ASN A 298 0.92 -17.79 0.50
C ASN A 298 0.94 -19.04 1.40
N ARG A 299 1.70 -20.07 1.02
CA ARG A 299 1.99 -21.24 1.85
C ARG A 299 2.81 -20.91 3.09
N CYS A 300 2.75 -21.81 4.06
CA CYS A 300 3.60 -21.83 5.23
C CYS A 300 4.17 -23.24 5.40
N THR A 301 5.47 -23.35 5.66
CA THR A 301 6.20 -24.62 5.80
C THR A 301 6.68 -24.83 7.23
N MET A 302 6.07 -24.14 8.20
CA MET A 302 6.41 -24.28 9.62
C MET A 302 5.96 -25.65 10.13
N GLU A 303 6.79 -26.31 10.94
CA GLU A 303 6.37 -27.49 11.70
C GLU A 303 5.34 -27.09 12.76
N VAL A 304 4.22 -27.82 12.81
CA VAL A 304 3.09 -27.55 13.69
C VAL A 304 2.63 -28.84 14.38
N GLU A 305 2.03 -28.72 15.56
CA GLU A 305 1.58 -29.88 16.34
C GLU A 305 0.42 -30.63 15.68
N ASP A 306 -0.50 -29.91 15.04
CA ASP A 306 -1.64 -30.49 14.31
C ASP A 306 -1.66 -29.96 12.85
N PRO A 307 -0.97 -30.66 11.93
CA PRO A 307 -0.97 -30.28 10.52
C PRO A 307 -2.36 -30.31 9.88
N SER A 308 -3.26 -31.21 10.32
CA SER A 308 -4.59 -31.33 9.74
C SER A 308 -5.47 -30.13 10.09
N ALA A 309 -5.42 -29.66 11.34
CA ALA A 309 -6.12 -28.47 11.75
C ALA A 309 -5.60 -27.24 10.98
N GLN A 310 -4.28 -27.16 10.81
CA GLN A 310 -3.65 -26.04 10.12
C GLN A 310 -3.90 -26.01 8.61
N ASP A 311 -3.92 -27.17 7.95
CA ASP A 311 -4.33 -27.28 6.55
C ASP A 311 -5.76 -26.75 6.35
N ARG A 312 -6.70 -27.13 7.23
CA ARG A 312 -8.08 -26.61 7.16
C ARG A 312 -8.13 -25.12 7.45
N ALA A 313 -7.42 -24.64 8.47
CA ALA A 313 -7.40 -23.22 8.82
C ALA A 313 -6.89 -22.36 7.66
N TRP A 314 -5.82 -22.79 6.99
CA TRP A 314 -5.27 -22.10 5.82
C TRP A 314 -6.23 -22.12 4.63
N GLY A 315 -6.82 -23.28 4.33
CA GLY A 315 -7.81 -23.41 3.26
C GLY A 315 -9.03 -22.54 3.48
N MET A 316 -9.61 -22.60 4.69
CA MET A 316 -10.76 -21.77 5.08
C MET A 316 -10.44 -20.29 4.98
N LEU A 317 -9.29 -19.85 5.49
CA LEU A 317 -8.93 -18.44 5.44
C LEU A 317 -8.72 -17.92 4.02
N ARG A 318 -8.01 -18.67 3.16
CA ARG A 318 -7.83 -18.28 1.75
C ARG A 318 -9.18 -18.19 1.01
N GLU A 319 -10.12 -19.08 1.31
CA GLU A 319 -11.48 -19.01 0.79
C GLU A 319 -12.24 -17.78 1.33
N GLN A 320 -12.07 -17.42 2.60
CA GLN A 320 -12.66 -16.20 3.17
C GLN A 320 -12.10 -14.93 2.50
N GLN A 321 -10.79 -14.89 2.22
CA GLN A 321 -10.15 -13.80 1.46
C GLN A 321 -10.72 -13.70 0.03
N ARG A 322 -10.90 -14.84 -0.64
CA ARG A 322 -11.52 -14.91 -1.96
C ARG A 322 -12.97 -14.40 -1.92
N ARG A 323 -13.78 -14.88 -0.97
CA ARG A 323 -15.18 -14.45 -0.78
C ARG A 323 -15.30 -12.97 -0.44
N ALA A 324 -14.38 -12.41 0.35
CA ALA A 324 -14.40 -10.99 0.70
C ALA A 324 -14.37 -10.09 -0.55
N ALA A 325 -13.60 -10.45 -1.58
CA ALA A 325 -13.53 -9.71 -2.84
C ALA A 325 -14.84 -9.73 -3.65
N HIS A 326 -15.69 -10.74 -3.45
CA HIS A 326 -17.03 -10.83 -4.08
C HIS A 326 -18.13 -10.20 -3.22
N SER A 327 -17.97 -10.21 -1.90
CA SER A 327 -18.99 -9.76 -0.94
C SER A 327 -18.94 -8.25 -0.67
N PHE A 328 -17.76 -7.62 -0.79
CA PHE A 328 -17.57 -6.22 -0.42
C PHE A 328 -17.17 -5.37 -1.64
N PRO A 329 -17.97 -4.36 -2.02
CA PRO A 329 -17.64 -3.47 -3.14
C PRO A 329 -16.29 -2.80 -2.96
N GLY A 330 -15.50 -2.76 -4.04
CA GLY A 330 -14.17 -2.15 -4.05
C GLY A 330 -13.11 -2.94 -3.26
N VAL A 331 -13.37 -4.21 -2.93
CA VAL A 331 -12.36 -5.13 -2.38
C VAL A 331 -11.87 -6.03 -3.50
N HIS A 332 -10.55 -6.07 -3.68
CA HIS A 332 -9.85 -6.81 -4.71
C HIS A 332 -8.86 -7.77 -4.07
N VAL A 333 -8.52 -8.86 -4.74
CA VAL A 333 -7.56 -9.86 -4.22
C VAL A 333 -6.59 -10.28 -5.31
N VAL A 334 -5.30 -10.30 -4.98
CA VAL A 334 -4.24 -10.85 -5.84
C VAL A 334 -3.66 -12.13 -5.23
N PRO A 335 -3.24 -13.12 -6.03
CA PRO A 335 -2.68 -14.35 -5.51
C PRO A 335 -1.24 -14.16 -5.04
N SER A 336 -0.80 -15.02 -4.10
CA SER A 336 0.63 -15.15 -3.76
C SER A 336 1.11 -16.60 -3.60
N GLY A 337 0.23 -17.61 -3.70
CA GLY A 337 0.56 -19.02 -3.44
C GLY A 337 1.68 -19.62 -4.31
N ASP A 338 1.89 -19.10 -5.52
CA ASP A 338 2.96 -19.56 -6.42
C ASP A 338 4.35 -19.03 -6.04
N LEU A 339 4.42 -18.08 -5.11
CA LEU A 339 5.65 -17.32 -4.86
C LEU A 339 6.56 -17.98 -3.81
N PRO A 340 7.89 -17.86 -3.94
CA PRO A 340 8.83 -18.44 -3.00
C PRO A 340 8.92 -17.69 -1.67
N LEU A 341 9.22 -18.43 -0.60
CA LEU A 341 9.41 -17.90 0.75
C LEU A 341 10.89 -17.60 1.05
N TYR A 342 11.16 -16.62 1.91
CA TYR A 342 12.46 -16.31 2.52
C TYR A 342 12.76 -17.26 3.69
N ASP A 343 11.77 -17.46 4.55
CA ASP A 343 11.80 -18.42 5.66
C ASP A 343 10.60 -19.37 5.57
N PHE A 344 10.07 -19.87 6.68
CA PHE A 344 8.94 -20.79 6.68
C PHE A 344 7.57 -20.13 6.41
N ILE A 345 7.46 -18.80 6.36
CA ILE A 345 6.16 -18.10 6.22
C ILE A 345 6.22 -16.77 5.47
N HIS A 346 7.37 -16.09 5.48
CA HIS A 346 7.52 -14.79 4.85
C HIS A 346 7.94 -14.92 3.40
N LEU A 347 7.41 -14.06 2.54
CA LEU A 347 7.82 -13.97 1.15
C LEU A 347 9.33 -13.70 1.02
N SER A 348 9.96 -14.26 0.00
CA SER A 348 11.31 -13.87 -0.45
C SER A 348 11.33 -12.45 -1.03
N SER A 349 12.51 -11.86 -1.15
CA SER A 349 12.65 -10.53 -1.74
C SER A 349 12.22 -10.54 -3.22
N ALA A 350 12.50 -11.62 -3.96
CA ALA A 350 11.98 -11.83 -5.32
C ALA A 350 10.44 -11.96 -5.36
N ALA A 351 9.85 -12.68 -4.40
CA ALA A 351 8.39 -12.79 -4.28
C ALA A 351 7.74 -11.44 -3.95
N ASN A 352 8.40 -10.60 -3.14
CA ASN A 352 7.90 -9.26 -2.84
C ASN A 352 7.82 -8.40 -4.10
N LEU A 353 8.80 -8.48 -5.02
CA LEU A 353 8.70 -7.80 -6.31
C LEU A 353 7.46 -8.28 -7.07
N ALA A 354 7.24 -9.60 -7.17
CA ALA A 354 6.09 -10.16 -7.88
C ALA A 354 4.74 -9.73 -7.28
N VAL A 355 4.60 -9.72 -5.94
CA VAL A 355 3.39 -9.20 -5.28
C VAL A 355 3.22 -7.70 -5.55
N GLY A 356 4.31 -6.92 -5.49
CA GLY A 356 4.28 -5.50 -5.81
C GLY A 356 3.80 -5.24 -7.25
N GLU A 357 4.21 -6.07 -8.21
CA GLU A 357 3.73 -5.99 -9.59
C GLU A 357 2.24 -6.32 -9.72
N ARG A 358 1.79 -7.41 -9.08
CA ARG A 358 0.37 -7.80 -9.10
C ARG A 358 -0.53 -6.73 -8.49
N LEU A 359 -0.12 -6.14 -7.37
CA LEU A 359 -0.85 -5.04 -6.73
C LEU A 359 -0.88 -3.81 -7.65
N ALA A 360 0.22 -3.48 -8.31
CA ALA A 360 0.28 -2.32 -9.22
C ALA A 360 -0.58 -2.54 -10.46
N ASP A 361 -0.60 -3.76 -11.02
CA ASP A 361 -1.47 -4.11 -12.15
C ASP A 361 -2.95 -4.05 -11.75
N ALA A 362 -3.31 -4.52 -10.55
CA ALA A 362 -4.67 -4.44 -10.04
C ALA A 362 -5.11 -2.98 -9.79
N VAL A 363 -4.28 -2.18 -9.11
CA VAL A 363 -4.53 -0.75 -8.90
C VAL A 363 -4.60 0.00 -10.23
N GLY A 364 -3.67 -0.29 -11.14
CA GLY A 364 -3.61 0.24 -12.50
C GLY A 364 -4.89 0.04 -13.29
N ALA A 365 -5.49 -1.15 -13.19
CA ALA A 365 -6.69 -1.52 -13.93
C ALA A 365 -8.00 -1.04 -13.29
N GLU A 366 -8.07 -0.97 -11.96
CA GLU A 366 -9.31 -0.59 -11.26
C GLU A 366 -9.42 0.93 -11.06
N LEU A 367 -8.30 1.65 -10.95
CA LEU A 367 -8.31 3.10 -10.63
C LEU A 367 -7.84 3.99 -11.78
N PHE A 368 -7.22 3.43 -12.82
CA PHE A 368 -6.65 4.17 -13.94
C PHE A 368 -7.00 3.47 -15.26
N ASP A 369 -6.71 4.11 -16.40
CA ASP A 369 -6.98 3.56 -17.74
C ASP A 369 -6.04 2.38 -18.13
N GLY A 370 -5.40 1.74 -17.15
CA GLY A 370 -4.44 0.66 -17.35
C GLY A 370 -5.12 -0.67 -17.62
N ALA A 371 -5.53 -0.95 -18.86
CA ALA A 371 -6.09 -2.25 -19.21
C ALA A 371 -5.04 -3.38 -19.13
N ARG A 372 -4.90 -4.01 -17.95
CA ARG A 372 -4.07 -5.21 -17.75
C ARG A 372 -4.90 -6.32 -17.11
N ALA A 373 -4.68 -7.54 -17.60
CA ALA A 373 -5.23 -8.72 -16.95
C ALA A 373 -4.51 -8.94 -15.62
N TRP A 374 -5.23 -8.73 -14.53
CA TRP A 374 -4.71 -8.86 -13.16
C TRP A 374 -5.52 -9.86 -12.32
N ARG A 375 -6.74 -10.17 -12.74
CA ARG A 375 -7.67 -11.05 -12.02
C ARG A 375 -7.20 -12.50 -12.17
N ALA A 376 -6.92 -13.13 -11.03
CA ALA A 376 -6.58 -14.53 -10.97
C ALA A 376 -7.77 -15.41 -11.35
N PRO A 377 -7.53 -16.56 -12.02
CA PRO A 377 -8.60 -17.51 -12.29
C PRO A 377 -9.23 -18.04 -11.00
N GLU A 378 -10.53 -18.24 -11.01
CA GLU A 378 -11.32 -18.80 -9.90
C GLU A 378 -12.25 -19.91 -10.41
N PRO A 379 -12.61 -20.90 -9.58
CA PRO A 379 -13.62 -21.88 -9.98
C PRO A 379 -15.00 -21.20 -10.11
N VAL A 380 -15.60 -21.27 -11.30
CA VAL A 380 -16.93 -20.72 -11.58
C VAL A 380 -18.02 -21.80 -11.65
N ASP A 381 -17.65 -23.03 -11.98
CA ASP A 381 -18.52 -24.20 -11.91
C ASP A 381 -17.72 -25.43 -11.46
N VAL A 382 -18.32 -26.23 -10.59
CA VAL A 382 -17.78 -27.51 -10.14
C VAL A 382 -18.93 -28.51 -10.17
N ARG A 383 -18.80 -29.55 -10.99
CA ARG A 383 -19.89 -30.51 -11.22
C ARG A 383 -19.40 -31.93 -11.41
N ARG A 384 -20.32 -32.88 -11.21
CA ARG A 384 -20.07 -34.28 -11.56
C ARG A 384 -19.95 -34.43 -13.08
N GLY A 385 -18.88 -35.11 -13.52
CA GLY A 385 -18.64 -35.45 -14.94
C GLY A 385 -19.03 -36.89 -15.31
N GLY A 386 -19.36 -37.72 -14.31
CA GLY A 386 -19.67 -39.14 -14.46
C GLY A 386 -19.20 -39.93 -13.24
N ASP A 387 -19.16 -41.25 -13.36
CA ASP A 387 -18.61 -42.12 -12.32
C ASP A 387 -17.14 -41.76 -12.08
N ARG A 388 -16.79 -41.46 -10.82
CA ARG A 388 -15.45 -41.11 -10.35
C ARG A 388 -14.84 -39.87 -11.04
N VAL A 389 -15.66 -39.03 -11.66
CA VAL A 389 -15.19 -37.85 -12.40
C VAL A 389 -15.81 -36.57 -11.87
N VAL A 390 -14.96 -35.57 -11.62
CA VAL A 390 -15.35 -34.20 -11.25
C VAL A 390 -14.74 -33.23 -12.24
N GLU A 391 -15.53 -32.26 -12.71
CA GLU A 391 -15.10 -31.22 -13.64
C GLU A 391 -15.15 -29.85 -12.94
N LEU A 392 -14.08 -29.08 -13.07
CA LEU A 392 -13.96 -27.70 -12.58
C LEU A 392 -13.74 -26.78 -13.76
N GLU A 393 -14.55 -25.73 -13.87
CA GLU A 393 -14.40 -24.67 -14.87
C GLU A 393 -13.87 -23.41 -14.19
N PHE A 394 -12.87 -22.75 -14.79
CA PHE A 394 -12.23 -21.57 -14.22
C PHE A 394 -12.44 -20.32 -15.07
N ALA A 395 -12.61 -19.17 -14.41
CA ALA A 395 -12.60 -17.87 -15.07
C ALA A 395 -12.04 -16.77 -14.14
N PRO A 396 -11.46 -15.69 -14.69
CA PRO A 396 -11.15 -15.53 -16.10
C PRO A 396 -9.94 -16.39 -16.52
N ILE A 397 -9.99 -16.92 -17.74
CA ILE A 397 -8.86 -17.58 -18.40
C ILE A 397 -8.66 -16.87 -19.74
N LEU A 398 -7.47 -16.32 -19.97
CA LEU A 398 -7.19 -15.62 -21.23
C LEU A 398 -7.01 -16.57 -22.42
N ASN A 399 -6.53 -17.79 -22.18
CA ASN A 399 -6.36 -18.77 -23.26
C ASN A 399 -6.48 -20.22 -22.76
N TRP A 400 -5.53 -20.69 -21.96
CA TRP A 400 -5.55 -22.04 -21.38
C TRP A 400 -4.89 -22.07 -20.00
N ILE A 401 -5.18 -23.11 -19.24
CA ILE A 401 -4.49 -23.44 -17.99
C ILE A 401 -3.26 -24.30 -18.32
N ASN A 402 -2.09 -23.91 -17.81
CA ASN A 402 -0.87 -24.70 -17.88
C ASN A 402 -0.74 -25.56 -16.61
N ASP A 403 -0.87 -26.88 -16.76
CA ASP A 403 -0.73 -27.87 -15.68
C ASP A 403 0.72 -28.28 -15.39
N TYR A 404 1.66 -27.80 -16.20
CA TYR A 404 3.08 -28.13 -16.14
C TYR A 404 3.38 -29.64 -16.23
N GLY A 405 2.46 -30.45 -16.76
CA GLY A 405 2.60 -31.91 -16.81
C GLY A 405 2.75 -32.56 -15.43
N LEU A 406 2.15 -31.97 -14.41
CA LEU A 406 2.21 -32.49 -13.03
C LEU A 406 1.51 -33.86 -12.93
N PRO A 407 2.15 -34.89 -12.33
CA PRO A 407 1.52 -36.18 -12.13
C PRO A 407 0.34 -36.07 -11.16
N ALA A 408 -0.59 -37.04 -11.20
CA ALA A 408 -1.74 -37.08 -10.30
C ALA A 408 -1.37 -37.00 -8.80
N SER A 409 -0.23 -37.57 -8.40
CA SER A 409 0.29 -37.49 -7.02
C SER A 409 0.70 -36.09 -6.57
N ARG A 410 0.76 -35.12 -7.49
CA ARG A 410 1.02 -33.70 -7.23
C ARG A 410 -0.11 -32.80 -7.77
N CYS A 411 -1.30 -33.37 -7.98
CA CYS A 411 -2.48 -32.58 -8.32
C CYS A 411 -2.76 -31.58 -7.19
N PRO A 412 -2.95 -30.29 -7.48
CA PRO A 412 -3.20 -29.27 -6.46
C PRO A 412 -4.68 -29.22 -6.03
N PHE A 413 -5.52 -30.07 -6.61
CA PHE A 413 -6.94 -30.16 -6.33
C PHE A 413 -7.27 -31.46 -5.59
N ASP A 414 -8.17 -31.38 -4.62
CA ASP A 414 -8.73 -32.52 -3.90
C ASP A 414 -10.26 -32.47 -3.96
N VAL A 415 -10.89 -33.64 -3.86
CA VAL A 415 -12.33 -33.78 -3.64
C VAL A 415 -12.52 -34.46 -2.30
N GLU A 416 -13.40 -33.93 -1.45
CA GLU A 416 -13.68 -34.44 -0.10
C GLU A 416 -15.19 -34.65 0.06
N ASP A 417 -15.58 -35.75 0.72
CA ASP A 417 -16.95 -36.01 1.17
C ASP A 417 -16.96 -36.48 2.64
N GLU A 418 -18.11 -36.97 3.13
CA GLU A 418 -18.25 -37.44 4.52
C GLU A 418 -17.29 -38.60 4.89
N ASP A 419 -16.86 -39.39 3.90
CA ASP A 419 -15.91 -40.50 4.08
C ASP A 419 -14.44 -40.05 3.93
N GLY A 420 -14.21 -38.75 3.71
CA GLY A 420 -12.89 -38.12 3.59
C GLY A 420 -12.47 -37.84 2.14
N VAL A 421 -11.16 -37.67 1.93
CA VAL A 421 -10.62 -37.28 0.62
C VAL A 421 -10.75 -38.43 -0.39
N CYS A 422 -11.40 -38.14 -1.53
CA CYS A 422 -11.37 -38.95 -2.74
C CYS A 422 -10.04 -38.68 -3.46
N ARG A 423 -9.16 -39.68 -3.54
CA ARG A 423 -7.81 -39.47 -4.07
C ARG A 423 -7.86 -39.29 -5.58
N VAL A 424 -7.21 -38.25 -6.08
CA VAL A 424 -7.04 -38.04 -7.51
C VAL A 424 -6.06 -39.07 -8.08
N VAL A 425 -6.52 -39.90 -9.01
CA VAL A 425 -5.73 -40.93 -9.70
C VAL A 425 -5.31 -40.51 -11.11
N GLY A 426 -6.03 -39.54 -11.68
CA GLY A 426 -5.74 -38.95 -12.97
C GLY A 426 -6.35 -37.55 -13.03
N TRP A 427 -5.76 -36.66 -13.84
CA TRP A 427 -6.36 -35.39 -14.13
C TRP A 427 -5.85 -34.85 -15.46
N ARG A 428 -6.61 -33.95 -16.07
CA ARG A 428 -6.24 -33.30 -17.32
C ARG A 428 -6.82 -31.90 -17.38
N VAL A 429 -6.21 -31.09 -18.22
CA VAL A 429 -6.68 -29.74 -18.56
C VAL A 429 -7.12 -29.70 -20.02
N ASP A 430 -8.24 -29.04 -20.27
CA ASP A 430 -8.76 -28.74 -21.60
C ASP A 430 -9.26 -27.28 -21.61
N GLY A 431 -8.46 -26.36 -22.15
CA GLY A 431 -8.74 -24.92 -22.13
C GLY A 431 -8.80 -24.36 -20.70
N ASP A 432 -9.99 -23.97 -20.28
CA ASP A 432 -10.35 -23.42 -18.96
C ASP A 432 -10.90 -24.48 -17.98
N ARG A 433 -10.99 -25.74 -18.42
CA ARG A 433 -11.55 -26.84 -17.64
C ARG A 433 -10.49 -27.79 -17.13
N VAL A 434 -10.63 -28.16 -15.86
CA VAL A 434 -9.89 -29.23 -15.20
C VAL A 434 -10.83 -30.42 -15.00
N THR A 435 -10.43 -31.61 -15.45
CA THR A 435 -11.14 -32.86 -15.17
C THR A 435 -10.32 -33.71 -14.22
N LEU A 436 -10.91 -34.10 -13.09
CA LEU A 436 -10.32 -34.98 -12.09
C LEU A 436 -10.93 -36.38 -12.22
N GLU A 437 -10.08 -37.40 -12.23
CA GLU A 437 -10.44 -38.82 -12.07
C GLU A 437 -10.06 -39.26 -10.65
N LEU A 438 -11.04 -39.81 -9.93
CA LEU A 438 -10.95 -40.16 -8.52
C LEU A 438 -10.83 -41.68 -8.34
N ASP A 439 -10.30 -42.15 -7.21
CA ASP A 439 -10.22 -43.59 -6.91
C ASP A 439 -11.57 -44.22 -6.54
N ARG A 440 -12.54 -43.40 -6.13
CA ARG A 440 -13.92 -43.79 -5.81
C ARG A 440 -14.92 -42.71 -6.22
N ASP A 441 -16.19 -43.08 -6.26
CA ASP A 441 -17.27 -42.11 -6.48
C ASP A 441 -17.38 -41.16 -5.28
N PRO A 442 -17.51 -39.84 -5.52
CA PRO A 442 -17.76 -38.90 -4.44
C PRO A 442 -19.21 -39.06 -3.94
N GLY A 443 -19.37 -39.12 -2.62
CA GLY A 443 -20.64 -39.21 -1.93
C GLY A 443 -21.50 -37.94 -2.07
N PRO A 444 -22.75 -37.96 -1.57
CA PRO A 444 -23.58 -36.77 -1.48
C PRO A 444 -22.89 -35.66 -0.68
N GLY A 445 -23.08 -34.40 -1.07
CA GLY A 445 -22.49 -33.26 -0.37
C GLY A 445 -20.99 -33.08 -0.56
N ALA A 446 -20.36 -33.84 -1.49
CA ALA A 446 -18.95 -33.69 -1.79
C ALA A 446 -18.58 -32.26 -2.23
N VAL A 447 -17.36 -31.86 -1.89
CA VAL A 447 -16.80 -30.55 -2.15
C VAL A 447 -15.44 -30.67 -2.85
N ALA A 448 -15.04 -29.63 -3.56
CA ALA A 448 -13.72 -29.50 -4.17
C ALA A 448 -12.88 -28.45 -3.45
N HIS A 449 -11.57 -28.68 -3.43
CA HIS A 449 -10.56 -27.79 -2.88
C HIS A 449 -9.44 -27.56 -3.88
N GLY A 450 -8.79 -26.40 -3.83
CA GLY A 450 -7.63 -26.08 -4.66
C GLY A 450 -6.59 -25.31 -3.86
N MET A 451 -5.36 -25.82 -3.84
CA MET A 451 -4.22 -25.25 -3.09
C MET A 451 -4.55 -24.96 -1.61
N TRP A 452 -5.40 -25.76 -0.99
CA TRP A 452 -5.98 -25.43 0.30
C TRP A 452 -5.07 -25.71 1.50
N ARG A 453 -4.19 -26.71 1.40
CA ARG A 453 -3.25 -27.08 2.47
C ARG A 453 -2.34 -25.90 2.84
N MET A 454 -1.89 -25.88 4.09
CA MET A 454 -0.96 -24.90 4.65
C MET A 454 0.30 -24.84 3.79
N ASP A 455 0.84 -26.01 3.45
CA ASP A 455 1.83 -26.19 2.38
C ASP A 455 1.21 -26.95 1.20
N HIS A 456 0.79 -26.21 0.17
CA HIS A 456 0.29 -26.79 -1.08
C HIS A 456 1.41 -27.11 -2.09
N GLY A 457 2.69 -26.97 -1.71
CA GLY A 457 3.84 -27.18 -2.60
C GLY A 457 4.15 -26.00 -3.52
N GLY A 458 5.17 -26.19 -4.38
CA GLY A 458 5.82 -25.10 -5.14
C GLY A 458 5.46 -24.94 -6.61
N VAL A 459 4.77 -25.91 -7.23
CA VAL A 459 4.37 -25.81 -8.64
C VAL A 459 2.86 -25.82 -8.71
N ILE A 460 2.30 -24.71 -9.21
CA ILE A 460 0.87 -24.45 -9.25
C ILE A 460 0.45 -24.19 -10.70
N PRO A 461 -0.61 -24.83 -11.19
CA PRO A 461 -1.18 -24.50 -12.49
C PRO A 461 -1.55 -23.04 -12.57
N ALA A 462 -1.27 -22.44 -13.72
CA ALA A 462 -1.48 -21.03 -13.94
C ALA A 462 -2.08 -20.83 -15.33
N ASP A 463 -2.73 -19.70 -15.55
CA ASP A 463 -3.17 -19.33 -16.90
C ASP A 463 -1.94 -19.10 -17.84
N CYS A 464 -2.21 -18.81 -19.10
CA CYS A 464 -1.15 -18.51 -20.08
C CYS A 464 -0.33 -17.25 -19.74
N THR A 465 -0.83 -16.36 -18.86
CA THR A 465 -0.10 -15.19 -18.37
C THR A 465 0.75 -15.47 -17.13
N ARG A 466 0.75 -16.72 -16.66
CA ARG A 466 1.46 -17.20 -15.46
C ARG A 466 0.87 -16.69 -14.15
N LEU A 467 -0.39 -16.26 -14.15
CA LEU A 467 -1.12 -15.96 -12.93
C LEU A 467 -1.74 -17.26 -12.39
N PRO A 468 -1.44 -17.67 -11.15
CA PRO A 468 -2.06 -18.85 -10.56
C PRO A 468 -3.53 -18.57 -10.25
N PHE A 469 -4.33 -19.63 -10.12
CA PHE A 469 -5.68 -19.51 -9.60
C PHE A 469 -5.68 -19.08 -8.13
N LEU A 470 -6.76 -18.43 -7.68
CA LEU A 470 -6.97 -18.24 -6.25
C LEU A 470 -7.25 -19.59 -5.59
N SER A 471 -6.60 -19.82 -4.46
CA SER A 471 -6.94 -20.96 -3.62
C SER A 471 -8.41 -20.88 -3.19
N PHE A 472 -9.06 -22.04 -3.14
CA PHE A 472 -10.44 -22.19 -2.74
C PHE A 472 -10.61 -23.43 -1.88
N PHE A 473 -11.60 -23.40 -1.00
CA PHE A 473 -11.85 -24.46 -0.03
C PHE A 473 -13.35 -24.74 0.11
N ALA A 474 -13.70 -26.03 0.13
CA ALA A 474 -15.06 -26.52 0.33
C ALA A 474 -16.07 -25.93 -0.69
N VAL A 475 -15.69 -25.87 -1.97
CA VAL A 475 -16.60 -25.44 -3.04
C VAL A 475 -17.54 -26.60 -3.39
N PRO A 476 -18.88 -26.43 -3.28
CA PRO A 476 -19.82 -27.53 -3.52
C PRO A 476 -19.77 -28.09 -4.95
N ILE A 477 -19.82 -29.42 -5.07
CA ILE A 477 -19.96 -30.11 -6.35
C ILE A 477 -21.45 -30.25 -6.68
N ARG A 478 -21.86 -29.71 -7.83
CA ARG A 478 -23.24 -29.76 -8.32
C ARG A 478 -23.58 -31.05 -9.06
#